data_AF-A0A1E7FL25-F1
#
_entry.id   AF-A0A1E7FL25-F1
#
_cell.length_a   1.000
_cell.length_b   1.000
_cell.length_c   1.000
_cell.angle_alpha   90.00
_cell.angle_beta   90.00
_cell.angle_gamma   90.00
#
_symmetry.space_group_name_H-M   'P 1'
#
loop_
_entity.id
_entity.type
_entity.pdbx_description
1 polymer ?
#
loop_
_entity_poly.entity_id
_entity_poly.type
_entity_poly.pdbx_seq_one_letter_code
_entity_poly.pdbx_strand_id
1 'polypeptide(L)' 'FDICFLNDIAVANSSLLREYSLVDHRVRSLMMTVKQWAKEHKINSAKEKCISSYTWMNLVIFYLQCI' A
#
# COMPACT_ATOMS: atom_id res chain seq x y z
N PHE A 1 12.73 -5.76 -11.98
CA PHE A 1 12.56 -4.33 -12.26
C PHE A 1 11.46 -4.22 -13.30
N ASP A 2 10.31 -3.69 -12.90
CA ASP A 2 9.23 -3.39 -13.83
C ASP A 2 9.41 -1.96 -14.33
N ILE A 3 9.46 -1.78 -15.65
CA ILE A 3 9.60 -0.47 -16.30
C ILE A 3 8.29 -0.19 -17.04
N CYS A 4 7.56 0.83 -16.59
CA CYS A 4 6.37 1.33 -17.28
C CYS A 4 6.64 2.74 -17.80
N PHE A 5 6.32 2.98 -19.06
CA PHE A 5 6.39 4.32 -19.67
C PHE A 5 5.09 5.09 -19.39
N LEU A 6 5.19 6.40 -19.12
CA LEU A 6 4.05 7.34 -18.96
C LEU A 6 3.05 6.98 -17.83
N ASN A 7 3.50 6.30 -16.78
CA ASN A 7 2.65 5.98 -15.64
C ASN A 7 2.68 7.09 -14.57
N ASP A 8 2.30 8.31 -14.97
CA ASP A 8 2.31 9.49 -14.09
C ASP A 8 1.37 9.31 -12.87
N ILE A 9 0.29 8.54 -13.05
CA ILE A 9 -0.64 8.19 -11.98
C ILE A 9 0.07 7.37 -10.89
N ALA A 10 0.93 6.41 -11.24
CA ALA A 10 1.68 5.64 -10.25
C ALA A 10 2.70 6.51 -9.48
N VAL A 11 3.28 7.51 -10.13
CA VAL A 11 4.18 8.48 -9.48
C VAL A 11 3.41 9.34 -8.48
N ALA A 12 2.24 9.85 -8.88
CA ALA A 12 1.35 10.61 -8.01
C ALA A 12 0.88 9.77 -6.80
N ASN A 13 0.46 8.53 -7.03
CA ASN A 13 0.03 7.60 -5.97
C ASN A 13 1.16 7.29 -4.97
N SER A 14 2.38 7.10 -5.47
CA SER A 14 3.55 6.86 -4.60
C SER A 14 3.89 8.09 -3.76
N SER A 15 3.74 9.29 -4.33
CA SER A 15 3.94 10.55 -3.61
C SER A 15 2.86 10.75 -2.55
N LEU A 16 1.60 10.46 -2.88
CA LEU A 16 0.48 10.53 -1.95
C LEU A 16 0.65 9.57 -0.76
N LEU A 17 1.02 8.31 -1.02
CA LEU A 17 1.33 7.33 0.03
C LEU A 17 2.47 7.80 0.95
N ARG A 18 3.49 8.45 0.38
CA ARG A 18 4.60 9.03 1.14
C ARG A 18 4.09 10.13 2.07
N GLU A 19 3.30 11.06 1.56
CA GLU A 19 2.73 12.13 2.39
C GLU A 19 1.85 11.56 3.52
N TYR A 20 0.98 10.60 3.25
CA TYR A 20 0.19 9.94 4.30
C TYR A 20 1.06 9.28 5.38
N SER A 21 2.20 8.71 5.01
CA SER A 21 3.14 8.12 5.97
C SER A 21 3.87 9.16 6.84
N LEU A 22 3.95 10.42 6.38
CA LEU A 22 4.56 11.54 7.09
C LEU A 22 3.56 12.26 8.00
N VAL A 23 2.29 12.29 7.61
CA VAL A 23 1.20 12.90 8.39
C VAL A 23 1.07 12.24 9.77
N ASP A 24 1.18 10.91 9.85
CA ASP A 24 1.11 10.20 11.11
C ASP A 24 1.98 8.95 11.13
N HIS A 25 2.88 8.87 12.13
CA HIS A 25 3.74 7.71 12.39
C HIS A 25 2.97 6.38 12.54
N ARG A 26 1.71 6.41 13.01
CA ARG A 26 0.84 5.23 13.15
C ARG A 26 0.52 4.60 11.79
N VAL A 27 0.38 5.42 10.74
CA VAL A 27 0.13 4.95 9.36
C VAL A 27 1.27 4.06 8.91
N ARG A 28 2.51 4.52 9.08
CA ARG A 28 3.71 3.77 8.69
C ARG A 28 3.83 2.44 9.45
N SER A 29 3.58 2.46 10.75
CA SER A 29 3.62 1.26 11.59
C SER A 29 2.57 0.25 11.13
N LEU A 30 1.32 0.70 10.94
CA LEU A 30 0.21 -0.16 10.52
C LEU A 30 0.42 -0.72 9.09
N MET A 31 0.90 0.10 8.16
CA MET A 31 1.23 -0.33 6.80
C MET A 31 2.28 -1.44 6.80
N MET A 32 3.33 -1.33 7.62
CA MET A 32 4.39 -2.35 7.70
C MET A 32 3.85 -3.64 8.34
N THR A 33 3.03 -3.53 9.38
CA THR A 33 2.38 -4.68 10.03
C THR A 33 1.45 -5.41 9.06
N VAL A 34 0.57 -4.69 8.36
CA VAL A 34 -0.34 -5.28 7.37
C VAL A 34 0.42 -5.87 6.19
N LYS A 35 1.50 -5.24 5.74
CA LYS A 35 2.36 -5.77 4.67
C LYS A 35 3.02 -7.09 5.07
N GLN A 36 3.55 -7.17 6.30
CA GLN A 36 4.17 -8.39 6.82
C GLN A 36 3.12 -9.49 7.03
N TRP A 37 1.97 -9.14 7.62
CA TRP A 37 0.85 -10.04 7.80
C TRP A 37 0.34 -10.62 6.47
N ALA A 38 0.16 -9.77 5.45
CA ALA A 38 -0.27 -10.20 4.12
C ALA A 38 0.78 -11.08 3.42
N LYS A 39 2.07 -10.85 3.69
CA LYS A 39 3.17 -11.70 3.21
C LYS A 39 3.15 -13.08 3.88
N GLU A 40 2.96 -13.13 5.19
CA GLU A 40 2.89 -14.38 5.97
C GLU A 40 1.69 -15.24 5.56
N HIS A 41 0.55 -14.61 5.30
CA HIS A 41 -0.67 -15.31 4.86
C HIS A 41 -0.66 -15.64 3.35
N LYS A 42 0.41 -15.30 2.63
CA LYS A 42 0.58 -15.51 1.17
C LYS A 42 -0.52 -14.89 0.29
N ILE A 43 -1.33 -13.99 0.84
CA ILE A 43 -2.42 -13.28 0.14
C ILE A 43 -1.92 -12.11 -0.74
N ASN A 44 -0.63 -12.06 -1.07
CA ASN A 44 0.01 -11.02 -1.89
C ASN A 44 0.59 -11.60 -3.19
N SER A 45 0.14 -12.80 -3.59
CA SER A 45 0.57 -13.44 -4.84
C SER A 45 -0.37 -13.04 -5.99
N ALA A 46 0.10 -12.15 -6.85
CA ALA A 46 -0.61 -11.70 -8.06
C ALA A 46 -0.97 -12.84 -9.05
N LYS A 47 -0.44 -14.05 -8.84
CA LYS A 47 -0.77 -15.26 -9.62
C LYS A 47 -2.18 -15.82 -9.34
N GLU A 48 -2.85 -15.44 -8.27
CA GLU A 48 -4.12 -16.07 -7.83
C GLU A 48 -5.32 -15.11 -7.66
N LYS A 49 -5.35 -13.93 -8.30
CA LYS A 49 -6.40 -12.90 -8.10
C LYS A 49 -6.40 -12.25 -6.71
N CYS A 50 -5.26 -12.21 -6.03
CA CYS A 50 -5.15 -11.53 -4.74
C CYS A 50 -4.91 -10.02 -4.86
N ILE A 51 -5.31 -9.32 -3.81
CA ILE A 51 -5.26 -7.87 -3.63
C ILE A 51 -3.80 -7.38 -3.69
N SER A 52 -3.52 -6.36 -4.52
CA SER A 52 -2.15 -5.84 -4.70
C SER A 52 -1.61 -5.20 -3.41
N SER A 53 -0.28 -5.14 -3.27
CA SER A 53 0.36 -4.43 -2.15
C SER A 53 -0.08 -2.97 -2.02
N TYR A 54 -0.37 -2.29 -3.15
CA TYR A 54 -0.91 -0.93 -3.15
C TYR A 54 -2.33 -0.87 -2.59
N THR A 55 -3.17 -1.84 -2.94
CA THR A 55 -4.54 -1.92 -2.44
C THR A 55 -4.57 -2.15 -0.93
N TRP A 56 -3.67 -2.97 -0.38
CA TRP A 56 -3.50 -3.11 1.07
C TRP A 56 -3.13 -1.80 1.75
N MET A 57 -2.25 -1.00 1.13
CA MET A 57 -1.89 0.31 1.65
C MET A 57 -3.08 1.29 1.65
N ASN A 58 -3.89 1.27 0.60
CA ASN A 58 -5.12 2.07 0.54
C ASN A 58 -6.15 1.65 1.60
N LEU A 59 -6.30 0.36 1.88
CA LEU A 59 -7.19 -0.12 2.94
C LEU A 59 -6.75 0.37 4.32
N VAL A 60 -5.44 0.41 4.58
CA VAL A 60 -4.89 0.97 5.83
C VAL A 60 -5.20 2.47 5.95
N ILE A 61 -5.02 3.23 4.87
CA ILE A 61 -5.32 4.67 4.87
C ILE A 61 -6.82 4.88 5.09
N PHE A 62 -7.68 4.14 4.37
CA PHE A 62 -9.13 4.22 4.52
C PHE A 62 -9.58 3.91 5.95
N TYR A 63 -9.04 2.84 6.56
CA TYR A 63 -9.33 2.49 7.94
C TYR A 63 -8.98 3.63 8.92
N LEU A 64 -7.83 4.29 8.72
CA LEU A 64 -7.40 5.41 9.55
C LEU A 64 -8.18 6.71 9.29
N GLN A 65 -8.80 6.85 8.12
CA GLN A 65 -9.69 7.98 7.78
C GLN A 65 -11.12 7.79 8.27
N CYS A 66 -11.57 6.54 8.44
CA CYS A 66 -12.91 6.21 8.95
C CYS A 66 -13.00 6.12 10.47
N ILE A 67 -11.86 6.12 11.16
CA ILE A 67 -11.77 6.33 12.62
C ILE A 67 -11.90 7.82 12.92
#